data_AF-A0A1Y6CKF4-F1
#
_entry.id   AF-A0A1Y6CKF4-F1
#
_cell.length_a   1.000
_cell.length_b   1.000
_cell.length_c   1.000
_cell.angle_alpha   90.00
_cell.angle_beta   90.00
_cell.angle_gamma   90.00
#
_symmetry.space_group_name_H-M   'P 1'
#
loop_
_entity.id
_entity.type
_entity.pdbx_description
1 polymer ?
#
loop_
_entity_poly.entity_id
_entity_poly.type
_entity_poly.pdbx_seq_one_letter_code
_entity_poly.pdbx_strand_id
1 'polypeptide(L)'
;MKHSAWNPTRRNRNIGTEKSGFSQNNKLVVPERWVDFKVFWERLKNPIACPLEVRGHSITMLIEPPKAGSVHASTPQDIVRVLELAKQEHLEEIEIIVLRQPKKKEEILKPVWGRFVYYADLGKYSGPGIYLEAVETGKVLKWGNKLTPFEKKELESLHSDGHRIERVKRGYDIYTTPETIRNTQLFRTLPHELGHAVDYLTNSLNPSIDASTESDSEYINNTYNSKPALDKEEFANRYAREFYQNNQASGLLPFDRIFEKQKLENMGLNSEWFNY
;
A
#
# COMPACT_ATOMS: atom_id res chain seq x y z
N MET A 1 -4.59 -5.62 -63.05
CA MET A 1 -4.09 -5.74 -61.66
C MET A 1 -4.76 -4.67 -60.81
N LYS A 2 -5.56 -5.04 -59.82
CA LYS A 2 -6.21 -4.09 -58.91
C LYS A 2 -5.22 -3.71 -57.81
N HIS A 3 -4.72 -2.48 -57.82
CA HIS A 3 -3.98 -1.92 -56.69
C HIS A 3 -4.94 -1.82 -55.50
N SER A 4 -4.63 -2.54 -54.41
CA SER A 4 -5.33 -2.36 -53.14
C SER A 4 -4.97 -0.98 -52.59
N ALA A 5 -5.97 -0.11 -52.47
CA ALA A 5 -5.83 1.20 -51.88
C ALA A 5 -5.26 1.08 -50.45
N TRP A 6 -4.04 1.61 -50.25
CA TRP A 6 -3.49 1.83 -48.92
C TRP A 6 -4.37 2.87 -48.22
N ASN A 7 -5.18 2.43 -47.25
CA ASN A 7 -5.96 3.34 -46.43
C ASN A 7 -5.26 3.52 -45.07
N PRO A 8 -4.63 4.67 -44.79
CA PRO A 8 -3.88 4.92 -43.55
C PRO A 8 -4.78 4.97 -42.30
N THR A 9 -6.10 5.05 -42.44
CA THR A 9 -7.04 4.94 -41.29
C THR A 9 -7.37 3.49 -40.92
N ARG A 10 -7.01 2.51 -41.76
CA ARG A 10 -7.32 1.09 -41.49
C ARG A 10 -6.25 0.51 -40.57
N ARG A 11 -6.56 0.45 -39.26
CA ARG A 11 -5.72 -0.23 -38.27
C ARG A 11 -5.48 -1.68 -38.72
N ASN A 12 -4.21 -2.07 -38.90
CA ASN A 12 -3.87 -3.46 -39.21
C ASN A 12 -4.30 -4.35 -38.03
N ARG A 13 -5.22 -5.28 -38.29
CA ARG A 13 -5.82 -6.18 -37.28
C ARG A 13 -4.80 -7.11 -36.62
N ASN A 14 -3.60 -7.23 -37.19
CA ASN A 14 -2.54 -8.08 -36.65
C ASN A 14 -1.64 -7.35 -35.63
N ILE A 15 -1.69 -6.01 -35.53
CA ILE A 15 -0.91 -5.24 -34.54
C ILE A 15 -1.31 -5.68 -33.13
N GLY A 16 -0.34 -6.15 -32.33
CA GLY A 16 -0.56 -6.66 -30.97
C GLY A 16 -0.93 -8.15 -30.89
N THR A 17 -0.88 -8.88 -32.01
CA THR A 17 -1.04 -10.35 -32.05
C THR A 17 0.30 -11.05 -32.28
N GLU A 18 0.38 -12.36 -32.06
CA GLU A 18 1.58 -13.16 -32.34
C GLU A 18 2.07 -12.97 -33.78
N LYS A 19 1.16 -12.76 -34.73
CA LYS A 19 1.46 -12.50 -36.16
C LYS A 19 2.19 -11.17 -36.41
N SER A 20 2.31 -10.30 -35.41
CA SER A 20 3.09 -9.06 -35.47
C SER A 20 4.11 -8.96 -34.33
N GLY A 21 4.57 -10.11 -33.81
CA GLY A 21 5.67 -10.18 -32.84
C GLY A 21 5.24 -9.99 -31.38
N PHE A 22 3.94 -10.01 -31.05
CA PHE A 22 3.51 -10.10 -29.66
C PHE A 22 3.86 -11.49 -29.11
N SER A 23 4.88 -11.56 -28.25
CA SER A 23 5.30 -12.78 -27.55
C SER A 23 5.22 -12.57 -26.03
N GLN A 24 5.41 -13.62 -25.23
CA GLN A 24 5.47 -13.47 -23.76
C GLN A 24 6.53 -12.45 -23.30
N ASN A 25 7.62 -12.29 -24.06
CA ASN A 25 8.69 -11.33 -23.79
C ASN A 25 8.26 -9.85 -24.00
N ASN A 26 7.10 -9.61 -24.62
CA ASN A 26 6.55 -8.28 -24.87
C ASN A 26 5.34 -7.94 -23.96
N LYS A 27 5.02 -8.78 -22.96
CA LYS A 27 3.99 -8.46 -21.96
C LYS A 27 4.52 -7.43 -20.96
N LEU A 28 3.72 -6.41 -20.67
CA LEU A 28 4.04 -5.44 -19.62
C LEU A 28 3.89 -6.10 -18.24
N VAL A 29 5.00 -6.58 -17.69
CA VAL A 29 5.06 -7.18 -16.34
C VAL A 29 6.07 -6.44 -15.45
N VAL A 30 5.88 -6.55 -14.14
CA VAL A 30 6.92 -6.16 -13.17
C VAL A 30 8.03 -7.22 -13.26
N PRO A 31 9.29 -6.84 -13.53
CA PRO A 31 10.35 -7.81 -13.79
C PRO A 31 10.75 -8.55 -12.50
N GLU A 32 10.74 -9.87 -12.59
CA GLU A 32 11.42 -10.75 -11.64
C GLU A 32 12.91 -10.81 -11.98
N ARG A 33 13.77 -10.94 -10.96
CA ARG A 33 15.21 -11.14 -11.16
C ARG A 33 15.52 -12.60 -10.90
N TRP A 34 16.26 -13.22 -11.79
CA TRP A 34 16.71 -14.61 -11.58
C TRP A 34 17.77 -14.73 -10.48
N VAL A 35 18.47 -13.62 -10.17
CA VAL A 35 19.56 -13.56 -9.17
C VAL A 35 19.07 -13.41 -7.73
N ASP A 36 17.81 -13.05 -7.49
CA ASP A 36 17.23 -12.94 -6.15
C ASP A 36 15.76 -13.36 -6.15
N PHE A 37 15.35 -14.17 -5.16
CA PHE A 37 13.94 -14.57 -4.97
C PHE A 37 13.09 -13.46 -4.35
N LYS A 38 13.65 -12.24 -4.21
CA LYS A 38 12.97 -11.12 -3.58
C LYS A 38 11.80 -10.65 -4.43
N VAL A 39 10.69 -10.40 -3.78
CA VAL A 39 9.54 -9.77 -4.43
C VAL A 39 9.85 -8.29 -4.65
N PHE A 40 9.24 -7.66 -5.67
CA PHE A 40 9.60 -6.31 -6.08
C PHE A 40 9.48 -5.26 -4.96
N TRP A 41 8.62 -5.49 -3.96
CA TRP A 41 8.45 -4.59 -2.82
C TRP A 41 9.60 -4.65 -1.81
N GLU A 42 10.35 -5.76 -1.77
CA GLU A 42 11.50 -5.93 -0.87
C GLU A 42 12.79 -5.28 -1.42
N ARG A 43 12.77 -4.87 -2.69
CA ARG A 43 13.93 -4.30 -3.39
C ARG A 43 14.05 -2.80 -3.17
N LEU A 44 14.25 -2.40 -1.91
CA LEU A 44 14.46 -1.01 -1.52
C LEU A 44 15.80 -0.47 -2.04
N LYS A 45 15.86 0.82 -2.34
CA LYS A 45 16.99 1.56 -2.88
C LYS A 45 17.41 2.64 -1.88
N ASN A 46 18.55 2.42 -1.24
CA ASN A 46 19.14 3.33 -0.26
C ASN A 46 18.17 3.74 0.87
N PRO A 47 17.44 2.80 1.51
CA PRO A 47 16.54 3.15 2.59
C PRO A 47 17.31 3.66 3.81
N ILE A 48 16.75 4.66 4.48
CA ILE A 48 17.21 5.12 5.78
C ILE A 48 16.43 4.38 6.86
N ALA A 49 17.15 3.74 7.77
CA ALA A 49 16.55 3.01 8.88
C ALA A 49 16.42 3.91 10.10
N CYS A 50 15.20 4.00 10.62
CA CYS A 50 14.82 4.80 11.76
C CYS A 50 14.20 3.86 12.80
N PRO A 51 14.91 3.52 13.89
CA PRO A 51 14.30 2.81 14.99
C PRO A 51 13.25 3.70 15.64
N LEU A 52 12.07 3.14 15.91
CA LEU A 52 10.96 3.79 16.57
C LEU A 52 10.56 2.97 17.79
N GLU A 53 10.15 3.66 18.85
CA GLU A 53 9.53 3.05 20.01
C GLU A 53 8.10 3.56 20.10
N VAL A 54 7.13 2.65 20.05
CA VAL A 54 5.70 2.96 20.15
C VAL A 54 5.13 2.15 21.30
N ARG A 55 4.74 2.84 22.38
CA ARG A 55 4.20 2.20 23.59
C ARG A 55 5.11 1.08 24.17
N GLY A 56 6.43 1.25 24.07
CA GLY A 56 7.42 0.26 24.53
C GLY A 56 7.70 -0.88 23.56
N HIS A 57 6.99 -0.95 22.42
CA HIS A 57 7.29 -1.87 21.32
C HIS A 57 8.26 -1.24 20.33
N SER A 58 9.27 -2.00 19.91
CA SER A 58 10.29 -1.53 18.97
C SER A 58 9.90 -1.85 17.53
N ILE A 59 9.80 -0.82 16.70
CA ILE A 59 9.47 -0.93 15.27
C ILE A 59 10.61 -0.31 14.46
N THR A 60 11.09 -0.98 13.42
CA THR A 60 12.05 -0.37 12.49
C THR A 60 11.32 0.25 11.31
N MET A 61 11.43 1.57 11.14
CA MET A 61 10.94 2.25 9.95
C MET A 61 12.03 2.39 8.90
N LEU A 62 11.78 1.92 7.68
CA LEU A 62 12.67 2.02 6.53
C LEU A 62 12.10 3.00 5.51
N ILE A 63 12.84 4.05 5.20
CA ILE A 63 12.34 5.16 4.37
C ILE A 63 13.20 5.27 3.13
N GLU A 64 12.64 4.95 1.97
CA GLU A 64 13.29 5.19 0.69
C GLU A 64 13.21 6.68 0.29
N PRO A 65 14.28 7.24 -0.30
CA PRO A 65 14.18 8.54 -0.95
C PRO A 65 13.12 8.51 -2.06
N PRO A 66 12.09 9.38 -2.02
CA PRO A 66 11.17 9.51 -3.13
C PRO A 66 11.87 10.06 -4.38
N LYS A 67 11.33 9.73 -5.56
CA LYS A 67 11.79 10.30 -6.83
C LYS A 67 11.38 11.78 -6.90
N ALA A 68 12.05 12.55 -7.76
CA ALA A 68 11.65 13.95 -8.01
C ALA A 68 10.18 14.04 -8.44
N GLY A 69 9.43 14.96 -7.82
CA GLY A 69 7.98 15.11 -8.02
C GLY A 69 7.13 14.12 -7.23
N SER A 70 7.74 13.30 -6.36
CA SER A 70 7.03 12.44 -5.42
C SER A 70 7.35 12.82 -3.97
N VAL A 71 6.41 12.54 -3.08
CA VAL A 71 6.53 12.75 -1.63
C VAL A 71 6.00 11.55 -0.87
N HIS A 72 6.48 11.39 0.37
CA HIS A 72 5.80 10.60 1.38
C HIS A 72 4.76 11.50 2.05
N ALA A 73 3.48 11.15 1.92
CA ALA A 73 2.40 11.99 2.41
C ALA A 73 2.33 12.01 3.96
N SER A 74 2.77 10.93 4.60
CA SER A 74 2.80 10.84 6.07
C SER A 74 4.24 10.92 6.58
N THR A 75 4.48 11.74 7.58
CA THR A 75 5.76 11.75 8.30
C THR A 75 5.89 10.53 9.22
N PRO A 76 7.10 10.18 9.68
CA PRO A 76 7.27 9.19 10.73
C PRO A 76 6.44 9.52 11.99
N GLN A 77 6.33 10.80 12.34
CA GLN A 77 5.58 11.25 13.52
C GLN A 77 4.07 11.08 13.35
N ASP A 78 3.54 11.34 12.15
CA ASP A 78 2.14 11.03 11.83
C ASP A 78 1.84 9.54 12.03
N ILE A 79 2.73 8.67 11.53
CA ILE A 79 2.57 7.22 11.62
C ILE A 79 2.64 6.76 13.06
N VAL A 80 3.65 7.21 13.83
CA VAL A 80 3.75 6.92 15.26
C VAL A 80 2.48 7.34 15.98
N ARG A 81 1.94 8.53 15.68
CA ARG A 81 0.73 9.03 16.32
C ARG A 81 -0.48 8.13 16.08
N VAL A 82 -0.64 7.56 14.88
CA VAL A 82 -1.71 6.58 14.61
C VAL A 82 -1.47 5.26 15.32
N LEU A 83 -0.23 4.77 15.32
CA LEU A 83 0.12 3.52 16.00
C LEU A 83 -0.10 3.61 17.51
N GLU A 84 0.18 4.76 18.15
CA GLU A 84 -0.11 4.98 19.56
C GLU A 84 -1.60 4.79 19.93
N LEU A 85 -2.51 4.97 18.96
CA LEU A 85 -3.95 4.78 19.15
C LEU A 85 -4.36 3.31 19.03
N ALA A 86 -3.51 2.45 18.46
CA ALA A 86 -3.77 1.03 18.41
C ALA A 86 -3.59 0.38 19.78
N LYS A 87 -4.29 -0.74 19.99
CA LYS A 87 -4.05 -1.56 21.17
C LYS A 87 -2.64 -2.14 21.13
N GLN A 88 -2.04 -2.30 22.31
CA GLN A 88 -0.70 -2.87 22.45
C GLN A 88 -0.57 -4.22 21.75
N GLU A 89 -1.54 -5.10 21.99
CA GLU A 89 -1.64 -6.45 21.39
C GLU A 89 -1.70 -6.44 19.85
N HIS A 90 -2.06 -5.33 19.22
CA HIS A 90 -2.05 -5.21 17.75
C HIS A 90 -0.73 -4.64 17.23
N LEU A 91 -0.01 -3.85 18.06
CA LEU A 91 1.26 -3.23 17.67
C LEU A 91 2.41 -4.21 17.67
N GLU A 92 2.40 -5.14 18.62
CA GLU A 92 3.42 -6.19 18.77
C GLU A 92 3.51 -7.09 17.53
N GLU A 93 2.52 -7.00 16.64
CA GLU A 93 2.42 -7.75 15.38
C GLU A 93 3.20 -7.17 14.22
N ILE A 94 3.65 -5.91 14.32
CA ILE A 94 4.38 -5.24 13.26
C ILE A 94 5.80 -4.98 13.75
N GLU A 95 6.77 -5.47 13.01
CA GLU A 95 8.20 -5.22 13.29
C GLU A 95 8.77 -4.15 12.38
N ILE A 96 8.20 -4.01 11.17
CA ILE A 96 8.73 -3.15 10.11
C ILE A 96 7.66 -2.23 9.56
N ILE A 97 8.00 -0.95 9.38
CA ILE A 97 7.22 -0.04 8.54
C ILE A 97 8.10 0.44 7.40
N VAL A 98 7.58 0.44 6.18
CA VAL A 98 8.33 0.88 5.01
C VAL A 98 7.63 2.04 4.32
N LEU A 99 8.31 3.17 4.20
CA LEU A 99 7.93 4.25 3.29
C LEU A 99 8.66 4.05 1.98
N ARG A 100 7.96 3.49 0.99
CA ARG A 100 8.53 2.93 -0.23
C ARG A 100 8.33 3.87 -1.42
N GLN A 101 9.30 3.97 -2.33
CA GLN A 101 9.11 4.65 -3.62
C GLN A 101 8.80 3.61 -4.71
N PRO A 102 7.56 3.54 -5.23
CA PRO A 102 7.25 2.58 -6.27
C PRO A 102 7.91 2.95 -7.59
N LYS A 103 8.29 1.91 -8.36
CA LYS A 103 8.79 2.09 -9.72
C LYS A 103 7.62 2.28 -10.69
N LYS A 104 7.87 2.95 -11.81
CA LYS A 104 6.84 3.26 -12.82
C LYS A 104 6.00 2.07 -13.28
N LYS A 105 6.60 0.89 -13.46
CA LYS A 105 5.86 -0.33 -13.84
C LYS A 105 4.96 -0.84 -12.71
N GLU A 106 5.38 -0.70 -11.46
CA GLU A 106 4.61 -1.11 -10.29
C GLU A 106 3.43 -0.16 -10.09
N GLU A 107 3.64 1.16 -10.24
CA GLU A 107 2.58 2.17 -10.21
C GLU A 107 1.50 1.92 -11.29
N ILE A 108 1.88 1.36 -12.44
CA ILE A 108 0.94 1.07 -13.54
C ILE A 108 0.21 -0.26 -13.31
N LEU A 109 0.91 -1.30 -12.86
CA LEU A 109 0.39 -2.66 -12.84
C LEU A 109 -0.18 -3.08 -11.49
N LYS A 110 0.31 -2.50 -10.39
CA LYS A 110 -0.05 -2.84 -9.01
C LYS A 110 -0.14 -1.57 -8.14
N PRO A 111 -0.95 -0.56 -8.52
CA PRO A 111 -1.12 0.65 -7.72
C PRO A 111 -1.83 0.32 -6.41
N VAL A 112 -1.23 0.71 -5.29
CA VAL A 112 -1.81 0.62 -3.95
C VAL A 112 -1.34 1.80 -3.10
N TRP A 113 -2.11 2.16 -2.08
CA TRP A 113 -1.72 3.16 -1.09
C TRP A 113 -0.74 2.59 -0.06
N GLY A 114 -0.88 1.30 0.23
CA GLY A 114 -0.06 0.52 1.14
C GLY A 114 -0.29 -0.98 0.98
N ARG A 115 0.41 -1.77 1.79
CA ARG A 115 0.23 -3.23 1.89
C ARG A 115 0.81 -3.78 3.19
N PHE A 116 0.14 -4.76 3.76
CA PHE A 116 0.69 -5.65 4.76
C PHE A 116 1.46 -6.79 4.09
N VAL A 117 2.59 -7.15 4.67
CA VAL A 117 3.45 -8.25 4.26
C VAL A 117 3.68 -9.12 5.49
N TYR A 118 3.20 -10.37 5.44
CA TYR A 118 3.34 -11.33 6.54
C TYR A 118 4.79 -11.51 7.02
N TYR A 119 5.72 -11.48 6.07
CA TYR A 119 7.14 -11.55 6.36
C TYR A 119 7.93 -10.84 5.26
N ALA A 120 8.59 -9.74 5.60
CA ALA A 120 9.51 -9.04 4.72
C ALA A 120 10.95 -9.48 5.02
N ASP A 121 11.75 -9.76 3.99
CA ASP A 121 13.20 -9.90 4.11
C ASP A 121 13.92 -8.70 3.45
N LEU A 122 14.40 -7.80 4.30
CA LEU A 122 15.12 -6.58 3.92
C LEU A 122 16.59 -6.64 4.35
N GLY A 123 17.17 -7.84 4.42
CA GLY A 123 18.56 -8.08 4.80
C GLY A 123 18.71 -8.13 6.32
N LYS A 124 19.27 -7.09 6.94
CA LYS A 124 19.44 -7.03 8.40
C LYS A 124 18.15 -6.76 9.17
N TYR A 125 17.06 -6.49 8.46
CA TYR A 125 15.73 -6.30 9.00
C TYR A 125 14.82 -7.33 8.36
N SER A 126 14.05 -8.02 9.18
CA SER A 126 13.05 -8.97 8.73
C SER A 126 11.87 -8.95 9.68
N GLY A 127 10.72 -9.43 9.22
CA GLY A 127 9.52 -9.57 10.04
C GLY A 127 8.26 -9.09 9.34
N PRO A 128 7.10 -9.23 9.99
CA PRO A 128 5.85 -8.68 9.48
C PRO A 128 5.96 -7.17 9.32
N GLY A 129 5.47 -6.66 8.19
CA GLY A 129 5.64 -5.26 7.88
C GLY A 129 4.52 -4.61 7.10
N ILE A 130 4.33 -3.32 7.36
CA ILE A 130 3.38 -2.47 6.64
C ILE A 130 4.16 -1.52 5.73
N TYR A 131 3.78 -1.48 4.47
CA TYR A 131 4.36 -0.60 3.48
C TYR A 131 3.36 0.50 3.14
N LEU A 132 3.82 1.75 3.07
CA LEU A 132 3.08 2.88 2.51
C LEU A 132 3.88 3.43 1.32
N GLU A 133 3.21 3.67 0.20
CA GLU A 133 3.88 4.07 -1.05
C GLU A 133 3.97 5.59 -1.18
N ALA A 134 5.12 6.09 -1.63
CA ALA A 134 5.29 7.46 -2.06
C ALA A 134 4.42 7.74 -3.27
N VAL A 135 3.98 8.98 -3.38
CA VAL A 135 3.00 9.40 -4.38
C VAL A 135 3.53 10.54 -5.21
N GLU A 136 3.20 10.54 -6.50
CA GLU A 136 3.51 11.63 -7.41
C GLU A 136 2.54 12.79 -7.20
N THR A 137 3.07 13.97 -6.88
CA THR A 137 2.27 15.17 -6.59
C THR A 137 1.59 15.70 -7.86
N GLY A 138 0.32 16.10 -7.77
CA GLY A 138 -0.42 16.68 -8.90
C GLY A 138 -0.91 15.66 -9.93
N LYS A 139 -0.77 14.35 -9.65
CA LYS A 139 -1.28 13.30 -10.52
C LYS A 139 -2.80 13.17 -10.38
N VAL A 140 -3.47 13.06 -11.52
CA VAL A 140 -4.90 12.71 -11.60
C VAL A 140 -5.02 11.21 -11.81
N LEU A 141 -5.68 10.52 -10.88
CA LEU A 141 -6.03 9.11 -11.04
C LEU A 141 -7.26 9.01 -11.95
N LYS A 142 -7.20 8.12 -12.93
CA LYS A 142 -8.25 7.97 -13.94
C LYS A 142 -8.93 6.63 -13.80
N TRP A 143 -10.20 6.65 -13.45
CA TRP A 143 -11.02 5.46 -13.28
C TRP A 143 -12.05 5.36 -14.39
N GLY A 144 -12.39 4.13 -14.81
CA GLY A 144 -13.37 3.91 -15.88
C GLY A 144 -14.82 4.16 -15.42
N ASN A 145 -15.74 4.24 -16.38
CA ASN A 145 -17.18 4.38 -16.08
C ASN A 145 -17.81 3.12 -15.47
N LYS A 146 -17.21 1.95 -15.70
CA LYS A 146 -17.75 0.65 -15.27
C LYS A 146 -17.16 0.27 -13.92
N LEU A 147 -17.68 0.89 -12.86
CA LEU A 147 -17.29 0.59 -11.48
C LEU A 147 -18.11 -0.58 -10.94
N THR A 148 -17.41 -1.57 -10.39
CA THR A 148 -17.96 -2.61 -9.52
C THR A 148 -18.53 -2.01 -8.23
N PRO A 149 -19.36 -2.73 -7.46
CA PRO A 149 -19.83 -2.26 -6.16
C PRO A 149 -18.69 -1.89 -5.19
N PHE A 150 -17.58 -2.63 -5.22
CA PHE A 150 -16.38 -2.33 -4.43
C PHE A 150 -15.74 -1.01 -4.86
N GLU A 151 -15.53 -0.81 -6.17
CA GLU A 151 -14.96 0.44 -6.68
C GLU A 151 -15.87 1.64 -6.41
N LYS A 152 -17.20 1.47 -6.38
CA LYS A 152 -18.11 2.56 -5.98
C LYS A 152 -17.90 2.97 -4.52
N LYS A 153 -17.81 2.00 -3.60
CA LYS A 153 -17.51 2.25 -2.19
C LYS A 153 -16.15 2.90 -2.00
N GLU A 154 -15.14 2.45 -2.76
CA GLU A 154 -13.81 3.06 -2.72
C GLU A 154 -13.85 4.51 -3.25
N LEU A 155 -14.62 4.79 -4.31
CA LEU A 155 -14.78 6.15 -4.81
C LEU A 155 -15.43 7.07 -3.75
N GLU A 156 -16.45 6.59 -3.04
CA GLU A 156 -17.09 7.30 -1.92
C GLU A 156 -16.11 7.51 -0.75
N SER A 157 -15.28 6.51 -0.47
CA SER A 157 -14.25 6.57 0.57
C SER A 157 -13.18 7.60 0.22
N LEU A 158 -12.68 7.61 -1.01
CA LEU A 158 -11.75 8.63 -1.50
C LEU A 158 -12.37 10.02 -1.44
N HIS A 159 -13.66 10.17 -1.77
CA HIS A 159 -14.31 11.46 -1.61
C HIS A 159 -14.34 11.91 -0.14
N SER A 160 -14.61 10.98 0.78
CA SER A 160 -14.64 11.22 2.23
C SER A 160 -13.25 11.52 2.81
N ASP A 161 -12.19 10.95 2.23
CA ASP A 161 -10.79 11.25 2.56
C ASP A 161 -10.38 12.67 2.10
N GLY A 162 -11.23 13.34 1.32
CA GLY A 162 -11.06 14.72 0.84
C GLY A 162 -10.66 14.84 -0.63
N HIS A 163 -10.54 13.72 -1.37
CA HIS A 163 -10.18 13.78 -2.79
C HIS A 163 -11.28 14.46 -3.61
N ARG A 164 -10.87 15.35 -4.51
CA ARG A 164 -11.80 15.97 -5.46
C ARG A 164 -12.05 15.01 -6.61
N ILE A 165 -13.31 14.65 -6.83
CA ILE A 165 -13.70 13.66 -7.84
C ILE A 165 -14.61 14.34 -8.87
N GLU A 166 -14.21 14.28 -10.14
CA GLU A 166 -14.99 14.80 -11.24
C GLU A 166 -15.43 13.67 -12.15
N ARG A 167 -16.72 13.61 -12.45
CA ARG A 167 -17.24 12.70 -13.47
C ARG A 167 -16.97 13.28 -14.85
N VAL A 168 -16.27 12.52 -15.69
CA VAL A 168 -15.97 12.87 -17.08
C VAL A 168 -16.64 11.90 -18.04
N LYS A 169 -16.67 12.22 -19.34
CA LYS A 169 -17.33 11.39 -20.36
C LYS A 169 -16.91 9.91 -20.34
N ARG A 170 -15.66 9.63 -20.00
CA ARG A 170 -15.06 8.28 -20.04
C ARG A 170 -14.83 7.66 -18.65
N GLY A 171 -15.25 8.31 -17.57
CA GLY A 171 -14.95 7.81 -16.23
C GLY A 171 -14.99 8.86 -15.15
N TYR A 172 -14.02 8.75 -14.24
CA TYR A 172 -13.81 9.67 -13.14
C TYR A 172 -12.36 10.13 -13.14
N ASP A 173 -12.17 11.43 -13.02
CA ASP A 173 -10.88 12.04 -12.74
C ASP A 173 -10.83 12.35 -11.24
N ILE A 174 -9.90 11.71 -10.53
CA ILE A 174 -9.70 11.83 -9.08
C ILE A 174 -8.44 12.66 -8.89
N TYR A 175 -8.61 13.87 -8.38
CA TYR A 175 -7.53 14.80 -8.12
C TYR A 175 -7.02 14.58 -6.71
N THR A 176 -5.74 14.26 -6.63
CA THR A 176 -5.07 13.93 -5.37
C THR A 176 -4.15 15.08 -4.97
N THR A 177 -4.18 15.44 -3.69
CA THR A 177 -3.17 16.29 -3.08
C THR A 177 -2.39 15.45 -2.06
N PRO A 178 -1.18 15.85 -1.68
CA PRO A 178 -0.47 15.15 -0.62
C PRO A 178 -1.27 15.07 0.69
N GLU A 179 -2.10 16.08 1.00
CA GLU A 179 -3.00 16.07 2.17
C GLU A 179 -4.11 15.01 2.06
N THR A 180 -4.80 14.92 0.92
CA THR A 180 -5.86 13.90 0.75
C THR A 180 -5.27 12.49 0.71
N ILE A 181 -4.06 12.35 0.17
CA ILE A 181 -3.31 11.09 0.21
C ILE A 181 -2.90 10.76 1.64
N ARG A 182 -2.43 11.73 2.42
CA ARG A 182 -2.12 11.52 3.85
C ARG A 182 -3.35 10.98 4.57
N ASN A 183 -4.53 11.57 4.36
CA ASN A 183 -5.76 11.09 4.98
C ASN A 183 -6.05 9.64 4.61
N THR A 184 -6.01 9.32 3.30
CA THR A 184 -6.20 7.94 2.82
C THR A 184 -5.18 6.97 3.43
N GLN A 185 -3.88 7.30 3.39
CA GLN A 185 -2.83 6.42 3.88
C GLN A 185 -2.87 6.25 5.38
N LEU A 186 -3.05 7.34 6.12
CA LEU A 186 -2.85 7.39 7.55
C LEU A 186 -4.08 6.93 8.33
N PHE A 187 -5.27 7.35 7.91
CA PHE A 187 -6.51 7.12 8.66
C PHE A 187 -7.32 5.92 8.16
N ARG A 188 -6.99 5.41 6.97
CA ARG A 188 -7.70 4.27 6.37
C ARG A 188 -6.75 3.12 6.02
N THR A 189 -5.75 3.35 5.18
CA THR A 189 -4.83 2.29 4.73
C THR A 189 -4.02 1.72 5.88
N LEU A 190 -3.34 2.53 6.69
CA LEU A 190 -2.51 2.03 7.79
C LEU A 190 -3.33 1.20 8.80
N PRO A 191 -4.51 1.65 9.28
CA PRO A 191 -5.39 0.80 10.08
C PRO A 191 -5.88 -0.45 9.33
N HIS A 192 -6.14 -0.38 8.03
CA HIS A 192 -6.54 -1.53 7.23
C HIS A 192 -5.42 -2.59 7.16
N GLU A 193 -4.19 -2.18 6.89
CA GLU A 193 -3.04 -3.09 6.89
C GLU A 193 -2.77 -3.68 8.28
N LEU A 194 -2.97 -2.90 9.34
CA LEU A 194 -2.94 -3.41 10.71
C LEU A 194 -4.06 -4.44 10.95
N GLY A 195 -5.23 -4.23 10.38
CA GLY A 195 -6.35 -5.17 10.42
C GLY A 195 -6.01 -6.52 9.77
N HIS A 196 -5.24 -6.51 8.68
CA HIS A 196 -4.72 -7.77 8.09
C HIS A 196 -3.76 -8.48 9.04
N ALA A 197 -2.85 -7.76 9.68
CA ALA A 197 -1.92 -8.33 10.66
C ALA A 197 -2.69 -8.97 11.83
N VAL A 198 -3.67 -8.26 12.38
CA VAL A 198 -4.52 -8.74 13.48
C VAL A 198 -5.33 -9.98 13.08
N ASP A 199 -5.92 -10.01 11.88
CA ASP A 199 -6.67 -11.19 11.38
C ASP A 199 -5.77 -12.42 11.32
N TYR A 200 -4.57 -12.26 10.77
CA TYR A 200 -3.60 -13.33 10.63
C TYR A 200 -3.08 -13.84 11.95
N LEU A 201 -2.76 -12.94 12.87
CA LEU A 201 -2.35 -13.31 14.21
C LEU A 201 -3.42 -14.18 14.88
N THR A 202 -4.62 -13.61 14.96
CA THR A 202 -5.72 -14.14 15.77
C THR A 202 -6.19 -15.49 15.24
N ASN A 203 -6.16 -15.67 13.91
CA ASN A 203 -6.75 -16.83 13.26
C ASN A 203 -5.72 -17.79 12.62
N SER A 204 -4.42 -17.47 12.67
CA SER A 204 -3.35 -18.30 12.12
C SER A 204 -2.17 -18.39 13.06
N LEU A 205 -1.41 -17.31 13.25
CA LEU A 205 -0.09 -17.38 13.89
C LEU A 205 -0.16 -17.85 15.35
N ASN A 206 -0.93 -17.17 16.21
CA ASN A 206 -1.02 -17.51 17.62
C ASN A 206 -1.61 -18.92 17.85
N PRO A 207 -2.76 -19.28 17.22
CA PRO A 207 -3.27 -20.64 17.36
C PRO A 207 -2.31 -21.72 16.83
N SER A 208 -1.50 -21.40 15.81
CA SER A 208 -0.49 -22.33 15.28
C SER A 208 0.69 -22.53 16.22
N ILE A 209 1.08 -21.51 16.97
CA ILE A 209 2.13 -21.58 18.00
C ILE A 209 1.63 -22.38 19.21
N ASP A 210 0.36 -22.17 19.60
CA ASP A 210 -0.28 -22.84 20.73
C ASP A 210 -0.73 -24.28 20.39
N ALA A 211 -0.54 -24.72 19.15
CA ALA A 211 -0.95 -26.04 18.69
C ALA A 211 -0.17 -27.16 19.41
N SER A 212 -0.87 -28.26 19.74
CA SER A 212 -0.26 -29.38 20.46
C SER A 212 0.65 -30.24 19.58
N THR A 213 0.43 -30.22 18.27
CA THR A 213 1.18 -31.00 17.29
C THR A 213 1.50 -30.16 16.04
N GLU A 214 2.53 -30.55 15.31
CA GLU A 214 2.89 -29.94 14.03
C GLU A 214 1.75 -30.07 13.00
N SER A 215 1.04 -31.20 12.99
CA SER A 215 -0.13 -31.41 12.12
C SER A 215 -1.28 -30.45 12.42
N ASP A 216 -1.52 -30.14 13.71
CA ASP A 216 -2.55 -29.18 14.09
C ASP A 216 -2.15 -27.76 13.67
N SER A 217 -0.88 -27.40 13.86
CA SER A 217 -0.31 -26.13 13.41
C SER A 217 -0.43 -25.95 11.89
N GLU A 218 -0.12 -27.00 11.12
CA GLU A 218 -0.26 -26.99 9.66
C GLU A 218 -1.73 -26.88 9.23
N TYR A 219 -2.63 -27.60 9.90
CA TYR A 219 -4.07 -27.51 9.64
C TYR A 219 -4.61 -26.10 9.87
N ILE A 220 -4.22 -25.43 10.96
CA ILE A 220 -4.62 -24.05 11.26
C ILE A 220 -4.15 -23.10 10.16
N ASN A 221 -2.85 -23.16 9.80
CA ASN A 221 -2.29 -22.32 8.73
C ASN A 221 -2.99 -22.56 7.39
N ASN A 222 -3.24 -23.81 7.02
CA ASN A 222 -3.96 -24.16 5.79
C ASN A 222 -5.42 -23.68 5.81
N THR A 223 -6.07 -23.73 6.97
CA THR A 223 -7.43 -23.21 7.15
C THR A 223 -7.46 -21.70 6.94
N TYR A 224 -6.53 -20.95 7.54
CA TYR A 224 -6.43 -19.52 7.30
C TYR A 224 -6.09 -19.18 5.84
N ASN A 225 -5.14 -19.91 5.24
CA ASN A 225 -4.73 -19.69 3.85
C ASN A 225 -5.84 -19.96 2.84
N SER A 226 -6.74 -20.91 3.15
CA SER A 226 -7.90 -21.22 2.30
C SER A 226 -9.11 -20.29 2.51
N LYS A 227 -9.10 -19.43 3.54
CA LYS A 227 -10.14 -18.41 3.75
C LYS A 227 -10.27 -17.53 2.50
N PRO A 228 -11.50 -17.29 1.99
CA PRO A 228 -11.72 -16.45 0.82
C PRO A 228 -11.05 -15.08 0.95
N ALA A 229 -10.41 -14.61 -0.12
CA ALA A 229 -9.76 -13.30 -0.11
C ALA A 229 -10.72 -12.17 0.29
N LEU A 230 -11.97 -12.24 -0.17
CA LEU A 230 -13.00 -11.27 0.17
C LEU A 230 -13.27 -11.20 1.69
N ASP A 231 -13.22 -12.31 2.40
CA ASP A 231 -13.47 -12.35 3.84
C ASP A 231 -12.28 -11.74 4.62
N LYS A 232 -11.05 -11.90 4.11
CA LYS A 232 -9.86 -11.25 4.67
C LYS A 232 -9.91 -9.73 4.47
N GLU A 233 -10.30 -9.29 3.27
CA GLU A 233 -10.50 -7.87 2.94
C GLU A 233 -11.61 -7.23 3.78
N GLU A 234 -12.75 -7.91 3.96
CA GLU A 234 -13.85 -7.39 4.77
C GLU A 234 -13.46 -7.27 6.26
N PHE A 235 -12.64 -8.18 6.78
CA PHE A 235 -12.09 -8.07 8.13
C PHE A 235 -11.24 -6.79 8.28
N ALA A 236 -10.27 -6.59 7.38
CA ALA A 236 -9.39 -5.43 7.42
C ALA A 236 -10.15 -4.10 7.25
N ASN A 237 -11.12 -4.07 6.34
CA ASN A 237 -12.02 -2.91 6.16
C ASN A 237 -12.84 -2.61 7.42
N ARG A 238 -13.40 -3.65 8.05
CA ARG A 238 -14.16 -3.48 9.30
C ARG A 238 -13.27 -2.97 10.42
N TYR A 239 -12.09 -3.55 10.60
CA TYR A 239 -11.12 -3.11 11.59
C TYR A 239 -10.75 -1.63 11.40
N ALA A 240 -10.40 -1.22 10.17
CA ALA A 240 -10.05 0.17 9.87
C ALA A 240 -11.19 1.14 10.17
N ARG A 241 -12.42 0.77 9.79
CA ARG A 241 -13.61 1.58 10.06
C ARG A 241 -13.89 1.73 11.54
N GLU A 242 -13.87 0.64 12.30
CA GLU A 242 -14.07 0.65 13.75
C GLU A 242 -12.97 1.45 14.46
N PHE A 243 -11.71 1.26 14.06
CA PHE A 243 -10.57 2.03 14.55
C PHE A 243 -10.78 3.53 14.34
N TYR A 244 -11.16 3.95 13.13
CA TYR A 244 -11.39 5.36 12.83
C TYR A 244 -12.57 5.92 13.64
N GLN A 245 -13.71 5.23 13.66
CA GLN A 245 -14.92 5.68 14.36
C GLN A 245 -14.69 5.85 15.87
N ASN A 246 -14.01 4.90 16.50
CA ASN A 246 -13.73 4.95 17.94
C ASN A 246 -12.80 6.12 18.31
N ASN A 247 -11.76 6.33 17.51
CA ASN A 247 -10.82 7.43 17.74
C ASN A 247 -11.41 8.79 17.34
N GLN A 248 -12.30 8.84 16.34
CA GLN A 248 -13.06 10.04 15.99
C GLN A 248 -14.02 10.44 17.11
N ALA A 249 -14.75 9.47 17.69
CA ALA A 249 -15.64 9.72 18.83
C ALA A 249 -14.89 10.28 20.05
N SER A 250 -13.59 9.98 20.16
CA SER A 250 -12.71 10.47 21.21
C SER A 250 -11.97 11.77 20.84
N GLY A 251 -12.22 12.34 19.65
CA GLY A 251 -11.55 13.56 19.18
C GLY A 251 -10.06 13.39 18.86
N LEU A 252 -9.59 12.15 18.66
CA LEU A 252 -8.18 11.82 18.38
C LEU A 252 -7.88 11.77 16.88
N LEU A 253 -8.89 11.48 16.05
CA LEU A 253 -8.81 11.48 14.58
C LEU A 253 -9.94 12.32 13.97
N PRO A 254 -9.72 12.95 12.80
CA PRO A 254 -8.40 13.16 12.19
C PRO A 254 -7.60 14.20 12.97
N PHE A 255 -6.27 14.17 12.84
CA PHE A 255 -5.38 15.20 13.40
C PHE A 255 -4.53 15.86 12.31
N ASP A 256 -4.15 17.10 12.58
CA ASP A 256 -3.30 17.92 11.71
C ASP A 256 -1.94 17.26 11.48
N ARG A 257 -1.32 17.60 10.35
CA ARG A 257 -0.01 17.05 9.99
C ARG A 257 1.07 17.40 11.02
N ILE A 258 1.82 16.39 11.45
CA ILE A 258 2.94 16.57 12.38
C ILE A 258 4.23 16.70 11.57
N PHE A 259 4.68 17.92 11.30
CA PHE A 259 5.93 18.17 10.55
C PHE A 259 6.97 18.87 11.42
N GLU A 260 7.95 18.09 11.88
CA GLU A 260 9.05 18.58 12.73
C GLU A 260 10.39 18.44 11.98
N LYS A 261 10.76 19.47 11.21
CA LYS A 261 11.97 19.46 10.38
C LYS A 261 13.23 18.97 11.12
N GLN A 262 13.50 19.52 12.30
CA GLN A 262 14.69 19.15 13.08
C GLN A 262 14.68 17.67 13.48
N LYS A 263 13.51 17.11 13.81
CA LYS A 263 13.37 15.70 14.20
C LYS A 263 13.64 14.78 13.02
N LEU A 264 13.16 15.14 11.82
CA LEU A 264 13.45 14.42 10.58
C LEU A 264 14.96 14.42 10.28
N GLU A 265 15.60 15.59 10.35
CA GLU A 265 17.04 15.71 10.11
C GLU A 265 17.87 14.93 11.13
N ASN A 266 17.47 14.93 12.41
CA ASN A 266 18.12 14.13 13.46
C ASN A 266 17.97 12.61 13.21
N MET A 267 16.93 12.17 12.51
CA MET A 267 16.76 10.78 12.05
C MET A 267 17.58 10.48 10.77
N GLY A 268 18.34 11.44 10.27
CA GLY A 268 19.08 11.35 9.01
C GLY A 268 18.23 11.50 7.76
N LEU A 269 16.96 11.91 7.90
CA LEU A 269 16.02 12.05 6.79
C LEU A 269 16.12 13.43 6.14
N ASN A 270 15.89 13.49 4.84
CA ASN A 270 15.72 14.76 4.14
C ASN A 270 14.27 15.24 4.32
N SER A 271 14.08 16.41 4.96
CA SER A 271 12.75 16.96 5.22
C SER A 271 11.93 17.23 3.95
N GLU A 272 12.59 17.47 2.82
CA GLU A 272 11.91 17.68 1.52
C GLU A 272 11.17 16.43 1.02
N TRP A 273 11.49 15.24 1.53
CA TRP A 273 10.74 14.02 1.19
C TRP A 273 9.30 14.05 1.69
N PHE A 274 9.03 14.91 2.67
CA PHE A 274 7.73 15.08 3.28
C PHE A 274 7.16 16.48 3.02
N ASN A 275 7.95 17.43 2.52
CA ASN A 275 7.54 18.83 2.41
C ASN A 275 6.55 19.03 1.24
N TYR A 276 5.38 19.59 1.54
CA TYR A 276 4.31 19.92 0.60
C TYR A 276 3.32 20.88 1.27
#